data_AF-Q6QIV8-F1
#
_entry.id   AF-Q6QIV8-F1
#
_cell.length_a   1.000
_cell.length_b   1.000
_cell.length_c   1.000
_cell.angle_alpha   90.00
_cell.angle_beta   90.00
_cell.angle_gamma   90.00
#
_symmetry.space_group_name_H-M   'P 1'
#
loop_
_entity.id
_entity.type
_entity.pdbx_description
1 polymer ?
#
loop_
_entity_poly.entity_id
_entity_poly.type
_entity_poly.pdbx_seq_one_letter_code
_entity_poly.pdbx_strand_id
1 'polypeptide(L)' 'MPKVVGFQWERYEAWRHHPLLQFNKRNAFPGVGIGFAAFLAYVAYDKSQPKEDHH' A
#
# COMPACT_ATOMS: atom_id res chain seq x y z
N MET A 1 1.47 20.94 36.10
CA MET A 1 0.38 20.53 35.18
C MET A 1 -0.39 19.42 35.87
N PRO A 2 -1.71 19.54 36.10
CA PRO A 2 -2.46 18.47 36.75
C PRO A 2 -2.40 17.23 35.86
N LYS A 3 -2.09 16.08 36.45
CA LYS A 3 -2.13 14.79 35.78
C LYS A 3 -3.59 14.54 35.44
N VAL A 4 -3.98 14.79 34.19
CA VAL A 4 -5.30 14.39 33.69
C VAL A 4 -5.45 12.93 34.08
N VAL A 5 -6.45 12.60 34.89
CA VAL A 5 -6.78 11.22 35.22
C VAL A 5 -7.36 10.64 33.93
N GLY A 6 -6.45 10.31 33.02
CA GLY A 6 -6.75 9.90 31.66
C GLY A 6 -7.64 8.67 31.69
N PHE A 7 -8.50 8.60 30.67
CA PHE A 7 -9.38 7.49 30.33
C PHE A 7 -8.92 6.16 30.95
N GLN A 8 -9.55 5.71 32.04
CA GLN A 8 -9.05 4.61 32.89
C GLN A 8 -9.01 3.24 32.17
N TRP A 9 -9.52 3.18 30.94
CA TRP A 9 -9.52 2.00 30.08
C TRP A 9 -8.32 1.91 29.13
N GLU A 10 -7.36 2.84 29.18
CA GLU A 10 -6.22 2.85 28.25
C GLU A 10 -5.45 1.51 28.19
N ARG A 11 -5.23 0.85 29.34
CA ARG A 11 -4.64 -0.52 29.37
C ARG A 11 -5.51 -1.57 28.70
N TYR A 12 -6.83 -1.46 28.83
CA TYR A 12 -7.79 -2.37 28.21
C TYR A 12 -8.00 -2.08 26.72
N GLU A 13 -7.66 -0.87 26.28
CA GLU A 13 -7.77 -0.39 24.90
C GLU A 13 -6.47 -0.61 24.10
N ALA A 14 -5.36 -0.87 24.77
CA ALA A 14 -4.04 -1.04 24.16
C ALA A 14 -4.00 -2.09 23.03
N TRP A 15 -4.81 -3.14 23.09
CA TRP A 15 -4.87 -4.17 22.05
C TRP A 15 -5.35 -3.63 20.70
N ARG A 16 -6.16 -2.56 20.67
CA ARG A 16 -6.65 -1.94 19.41
C ARG A 16 -5.53 -1.27 18.62
N HIS A 17 -4.45 -0.91 19.29
CA HIS A 17 -3.25 -0.34 18.68
C HIS A 17 -2.25 -1.41 18.23
N HIS A 18 -2.65 -2.69 18.21
CA HIS A 18 -1.77 -3.77 17.75
C HIS A 18 -1.34 -3.54 16.28
N PRO A 19 -0.06 -3.73 15.93
CA PRO A 19 0.47 -3.42 14.59
C PRO A 19 -0.26 -4.09 13.42
N LEU A 20 -0.88 -5.25 13.64
CA LEU A 20 -1.67 -5.96 12.63
C LEU A 20 -3.03 -5.29 12.32
N LEU A 21 -3.60 -4.59 13.30
CA LEU A 21 -4.90 -3.92 13.16
C LEU A 21 -4.75 -2.48 12.67
N GLN A 22 -3.54 -1.93 12.77
CA GLN A 22 -3.24 -0.60 12.29
C GLN A 22 -3.16 -0.57 10.77
N PHE A 23 -3.78 0.44 10.19
CA PHE A 23 -3.64 0.70 8.76
C PHE A 23 -2.19 1.02 8.44
N ASN A 24 -1.61 0.26 7.51
CA ASN A 24 -0.28 0.49 6.99
C ASN A 24 -0.37 0.73 5.48
N LYS A 25 0.25 1.82 5.01
CA LYS A 25 0.35 2.17 3.58
C LYS A 25 0.94 1.03 2.75
N ARG A 26 1.80 0.20 3.34
CA ARG A 26 2.40 -0.99 2.70
C ARG A 26 1.36 -2.06 2.33
N ASN A 27 0.28 -2.17 3.10
CA ASN A 27 -0.77 -3.17 2.88
C ASN A 27 -1.98 -2.61 2.12
N ALA A 28 -2.02 -1.29 1.90
CA ALA A 28 -3.14 -0.63 1.23
C ALA A 28 -3.30 -1.07 -0.23
N PHE A 29 -2.20 -1.43 -0.88
CA PHE A 29 -2.18 -1.80 -2.31
C PHE A 29 -1.36 -3.07 -2.54
N PRO A 30 -1.91 -4.24 -2.16
CA PRO A 30 -1.24 -5.50 -2.42
C PRO A 30 -1.01 -5.65 -3.92
N GLY A 31 0.23 -5.92 -4.32
CA GLY A 31 0.57 -6.19 -5.71
C GLY A 31 0.76 -4.97 -6.61
N VAL A 32 0.65 -3.72 -6.12
CA VAL A 32 0.91 -2.54 -6.98
C VAL A 32 2.33 -2.54 -7.57
N GLY A 33 3.34 -2.95 -6.80
CA GLY A 33 4.70 -3.07 -7.32
C GLY A 33 4.84 -4.10 -8.44
N ILE A 34 4.19 -5.25 -8.30
CA ILE A 34 4.23 -6.33 -9.30
C ILE A 34 3.42 -5.92 -10.54
N GLY A 35 2.22 -5.37 -10.34
CA GLY A 35 1.37 -4.89 -11.43
C GLY A 35 2.03 -3.76 -12.22
N PHE A 36 2.68 -2.81 -11.55
CA PHE A 36 3.42 -1.74 -12.22
C PHE A 36 4.60 -2.28 -13.03
N ALA A 37 5.36 -3.23 -12.48
CA ALA A 37 6.46 -3.86 -13.19
C ALA A 37 5.98 -4.63 -14.44
N ALA A 38 4.90 -5.42 -14.31
CA ALA A 38 4.30 -6.14 -15.44
C ALA A 38 3.78 -5.19 -16.53
N PHE A 39 3.13 -4.09 -16.12
CA PHE A 39 2.67 -3.06 -17.05
C PHE A 39 3.83 -2.42 -17.82
N LEU A 40 4.91 -2.04 -17.13
CA LEU A 40 6.09 -1.47 -17.79
C LEU A 40 6.74 -2.46 -18.76
N ALA A 41 6.84 -3.74 -18.37
CA ALA A 41 7.36 -4.78 -19.26
C ALA A 41 6.50 -4.93 -20.52
N TYR A 42 5.18 -4.91 -20.38
CA TYR A 42 4.25 -4.95 -21.51
C TYR A 42 4.41 -3.73 -22.42
N VAL A 43 4.43 -2.51 -21.88
CA VAL A 43 4.60 -1.29 -22.68
C VAL A 43 5.95 -1.27 -23.38
N ALA A 44 7.03 -1.69 -22.71
CA ALA A 44 8.35 -1.79 -23.32
C ALA A 44 8.35 -2.80 -24.48
N TYR A 45 7.68 -3.95 -24.31
CA TYR A 45 7.52 -4.93 -25.36
C TYR A 45 6.72 -4.37 -26.55
N ASP A 46 5.55 -3.80 -26.30
CA ASP A 46 4.67 -3.19 -27.31
C ASP A 46 5.39 -2.11 -28.13
N LYS A 47 6.16 -1.23 -27.47
CA LYS A 47 6.93 -0.16 -28.14
C LYS A 47 8.17 -0.65 -28.87
N SER A 48 8.68 -1.83 -28.54
CA SER A 48 9.84 -2.42 -29.21
C SER A 48 9.49 -3.09 -30.54
N GLN A 49 8.21 -3.36 -30.80
CA GLN A 49 7.78 -3.99 -32.05
C GLN A 49 7.81 -2.95 -33.19
N PRO A 50 8.29 -3.35 -34.39
CA PRO A 50 8.19 -2.50 -35.56
C PRO A 50 6.71 -2.21 -35.84
N LYS A 51 6.37 -0.95 -36.07
CA LYS A 51 5.03 -0.60 -36.54
C LYS A 51 4.94 -1.06 -37.98
N GLU A 52 3.99 -1.95 -38.28
CA GLU A 52 3.70 -2.28 -39.67
C GLU A 52 3.01 -1.07 -40.29
N ASP A 53 3.73 -0.37 -41.18
CA ASP A 53 3.17 0.72 -41.98
C ASP A 53 2.18 0.10 -42.99
N HIS A 54 0.89 0.13 -42.66
CA HIS A 54 -0.19 -0.34 -43.54
C HIS A 54 -0.70 0.76 -44.50
N HIS A 55 0.20 1.64 -44.96
CA HIS A 55 -0.10 2.72 -45.91
C HIS A 55 0.70 2.58 -47.20
#